data_AF-A0A3D9ZP92-F1
#
_entry.id   AF-A0A3D9ZP92-F1
#
_cell.length_a   1.000
_cell.length_b   1.000
_cell.length_c   1.000
_cell.angle_alpha   90.00
_cell.angle_beta   90.00
_cell.angle_gamma   90.00
#
_symmetry.space_group_name_H-M   'P 1'
#
loop_
_entity.id
_entity.type
_entity.pdbx_description
1 polymer ?
#
loop_
_entity_poly.entity_id
_entity_poly.type
_entity_poly.pdbx_seq_one_letter_code
_entity_poly.pdbx_strand_id
1 'polypeptide(L)' 'MAVPTTLARRVYEMCHLTGSFRLRSGQVSDEYFDKYLFEGQPDLLREVAEARAGASSWSKTW' A
#
# COMPACT_ATOMS: atom_id res chain seq x y z
N MET A 1 5.80 -23.75 11.25
CA MET A 1 6.66 -22.93 10.37
C MET A 1 5.97 -21.60 10.13
N ALA A 2 6.53 -20.49 10.60
CA ALA A 2 5.99 -19.18 10.29
C ALA A 2 6.41 -18.79 8.86
N VAL A 3 5.43 -18.54 7.98
CA VAL A 3 5.72 -18.05 6.62
C VAL A 3 6.13 -16.57 6.74
N PRO A 4 7.30 -16.16 6.23
CA PRO A 4 7.71 -14.77 6.26
C PRO A 4 6.64 -13.85 5.66
N THR A 5 6.27 -12.79 6.36
CA THR A 5 5.38 -11.75 5.83
C THR A 5 6.03 -11.09 4.62
N THR A 6 5.35 -11.09 3.47
CA THR A 6 5.81 -10.33 2.31
C THR A 6 5.65 -8.82 2.55
N LEU A 7 6.47 -7.99 1.90
CA LEU A 7 6.32 -6.53 1.98
C LEU A 7 4.89 -6.09 1.65
N ALA A 8 4.28 -6.68 0.62
CA ALA A 8 2.89 -6.40 0.25
C ALA A 8 1.90 -6.73 1.38
N ARG A 9 2.10 -7.86 2.10
CA ARG A 9 1.25 -8.22 3.24
C ARG A 9 1.41 -7.23 4.40
N ARG A 10 2.64 -6.80 4.71
CA ARG A 10 2.87 -5.78 5.77
C ARG A 10 2.15 -4.47 5.45
N VAL A 11 2.28 -3.99 4.21
CA VAL A 11 1.63 -2.76 3.76
C VAL A 11 0.11 -2.92 3.82
N TYR A 12 -0.43 -4.04 3.34
CA TYR A 12 -1.87 -4.30 3.39
C TYR A 12 -2.41 -4.32 4.82
N GLU A 13 -1.79 -5.08 5.72
CA GLU A 13 -2.22 -5.18 7.13
C GLU A 13 -2.19 -3.83 7.85
N MET A 14 -1.26 -2.95 7.47
CA MET A 14 -1.15 -1.62 8.06
C MET A 14 -2.17 -0.62 7.48
N CYS A 15 -2.49 -0.72 6.20
CA CYS A 15 -3.23 0.32 5.48
C CYS A 15 -4.68 -0.04 5.22
N HIS A 16 -5.06 -1.31 5.38
CA HIS A 16 -6.42 -1.79 5.17
C HIS A 16 -7.29 -1.46 6.38
N LEU A 17 -8.23 -0.55 6.18
CA LEU A 17 -9.24 -0.17 7.15
C LEU A 17 -10.59 -0.72 6.72
N THR A 18 -11.32 -1.31 7.67
CA THR A 18 -12.69 -1.80 7.47
C THR A 18 -13.68 -0.93 8.23
N GLY A 19 -14.82 -0.62 7.61
CA GLY A 19 -15.85 0.25 8.18
C GLY A 19 -16.70 0.89 7.08
N SER A 20 -17.70 1.69 7.44
CA SER A 20 -18.55 2.34 6.42
C SER A 20 -17.97 3.70 6.00
N PHE A 21 -17.35 3.75 4.83
CA PHE A 21 -16.74 4.96 4.29
C PHE A 21 -17.59 5.53 3.15
N ARG A 22 -18.00 6.81 3.26
CA ARG A 22 -18.63 7.53 2.15
C ARG A 22 -17.54 8.17 1.28
N LEU A 23 -17.41 7.67 0.05
CA LEU A 23 -16.46 8.18 -0.94
C LEU A 23 -16.92 9.53 -1.52
N ARG A 24 -15.99 10.29 -2.12
CA ARG A 24 -16.30 11.56 -2.78
C ARG A 24 -17.27 11.42 -3.96
N SER A 25 -17.37 10.22 -4.53
CA SER A 25 -18.36 9.85 -5.55
C SER A 25 -19.78 9.69 -5.00
N GLY A 26 -19.97 9.71 -3.68
CA GLY A 26 -21.26 9.45 -3.01
C GLY A 26 -21.53 7.97 -2.73
N GLN A 27 -20.69 7.06 -3.22
CA GLN A 27 -20.76 5.62 -2.92
C GLN A 27 -20.32 5.34 -1.48
N VAL A 28 -20.81 4.23 -0.94
CA VAL A 28 -20.37 3.67 0.34
C VAL A 28 -19.47 2.47 0.05
N SER A 29 -18.31 2.42 0.71
CA SER A 29 -17.37 1.30 0.67
C SER A 29 -17.18 0.77 2.09
N ASP A 30 -17.12 -0.55 2.22
CA ASP A 30 -16.84 -1.22 3.50
C ASP A 30 -15.33 -1.31 3.81
N GLU A 31 -14.50 -0.92 2.84
CA GLU A 31 -13.04 -0.97 2.91
C GLU A 31 -12.41 0.34 2.43
N TYR A 32 -11.31 0.72 3.07
CA TYR A 32 -10.51 1.89 2.69
C TYR A 32 -9.02 1.58 2.83
N PHE A 33 -8.22 2.00 1.85
CA PHE A 33 -6.77 1.88 1.89
C PHE A 33 -6.15 3.24 2.22
N ASP A 34 -5.64 3.39 3.44
CA ASP A 34 -4.99 4.62 3.89
C ASP A 34 -3.47 4.54 3.67
N LYS A 35 -3.01 5.09 2.54
CA LYS A 35 -1.59 5.14 2.20
C LYS A 35 -0.75 5.94 3.21
N TYR A 36 -1.36 6.87 3.96
CA TYR A 36 -0.60 7.70 4.90
C TYR A 36 -0.08 6.89 6.09
N LEU A 37 -0.71 5.75 6.40
CA LEU A 37 -0.26 4.88 7.49
C LEU A 37 1.11 4.25 7.20
N PHE A 38 1.39 3.83 5.96
CA PHE A 38 2.74 3.36 5.61
C PHE A 38 3.69 4.49 5.21
N GLU A 39 3.20 5.58 4.61
CA GLU A 39 4.04 6.76 4.30
C GLU A 39 4.60 7.40 5.58
N GLY A 40 3.86 7.31 6.70
CA GLY A 40 4.31 7.73 8.02
C GLY A 40 5.32 6.79 8.70
N GLN A 41 5.69 5.67 8.08
CA GLN A 41 6.65 4.69 8.59
C GLN A 41 7.92 4.72 7.73
N PRO A 42 8.97 5.48 8.11
CA PRO A 42 10.13 5.72 7.25
C PRO A 42 10.81 4.45 6.72
N ASP A 43 10.93 3.41 7.55
CA ASP A 43 11.53 2.14 7.15
C ASP A 43 10.68 1.39 6.13
N LEU A 44 9.37 1.30 6.36
CA LEU A 44 8.45 0.64 5.45
C LEU A 44 8.34 1.39 4.13
N LEU A 45 8.33 2.72 4.17
CA LEU A 45 8.35 3.57 2.98
C LEU A 45 9.61 3.34 2.15
N ARG A 46 10.78 3.24 2.78
CA ARG A 46 12.04 2.92 2.11
C ARG A 46 11.99 1.54 1.45
N GLU A 47 11.53 0.51 2.15
CA GLU A 47 11.38 -0.84 1.59
C GLU A 47 10.46 -0.84 0.34
N VAL A 48 9.35 -0.10 0.38
CA VAL A 48 8.42 0.05 -0.75
C VAL A 48 9.07 0.81 -1.92
N ALA A 49 9.83 1.87 -1.64
CA ALA A 49 10.52 2.65 -2.66
C ALA A 49 11.61 1.83 -3.37
N GLU A 50 12.41 1.07 -2.62
CA GLU A 50 13.43 0.16 -3.14
C GLU A 50 12.80 -0.92 -4.04
N ALA A 51 11.69 -1.51 -3.61
CA ALA A 51 10.95 -2.50 -4.41
C ALA A 51 10.42 -1.92 -5.74
N ARG A 52 9.99 -0.65 -5.77
CA ARG A 52 9.58 0.03 -7.01
C ARG A 52 10.76 0.41 -7.91
N ALA A 53 11.88 0.85 -7.32
CA ALA A 53 13.08 1.20 -8.08
C ALA A 53 13.72 -0.03 -8.75
N GLY A 54 13.62 -1.20 -8.12
CA GLY A 54 14.04 -2.48 -8.71
C GLY A 54 13.23 -2.90 -9.94
N ALA A 55 12.01 -2.38 -10.14
CA ALA A 55 11.17 -2.59 -11.32
C ALA A 55 11.60 -1.68 -12.50
N SER A 56 12.91 -1.58 -12.74
CA SER A 56 13.53 -0.82 -13.81
C SER A 56 13.32 -1.49 -15.18
N SER A 57 12.07 -1.55 -15.63
CA SER A 57 11.69 -1.70 -17.03
C SER A 57 10.54 -0.73 -17.30
N TRP A 58 10.83 0.56 -17.18
CA TRP A 58 9.97 1.59 -17.73
C TRP A 58 10.48 1.90 -19.13
N SER A 59 9.91 1.23 -20.14
CA SER A 59 10.05 1.64 -21.53
C SER A 59 9.39 3.01 -21.69
N LYS A 60 10.21 4.07 -21.69
CA LYS A 60 9.81 5.40 -22.15
C LYS A 60 9.67 5.35 -23.68
N THR A 61 8.53 4.90 -24.15
CA THR A 61 8.05 5.13 -25.52
C THR A 61 6.74 5.87 -25.43
N TRP A 62 6.85 7.19 -25.40
CA TRP A 62 5.91 8.12 -26.00
C TRP A 62 6.75 9.10 -26.82
#